data_AF-X1CCU1-F1
#
_entry.id   AF-X1CCU1-F1
#
_cell.length_a   1.000
_cell.length_b   1.000
_cell.length_c   1.000
_cell.angle_alpha   90.00
_cell.angle_beta   90.00
_cell.angle_gamma   90.00
#
_symmetry.space_group_name_H-M   'P 1'
#
loop_
_entity.id
_entity.type
_entity.pdbx_description
1 polymer ?
#
loop_
_entity_poly.entity_id
_entity_poly.type
_entity_poly.pdbx_seq_one_letter_code
_entity_poly.pdbx_strand_id
1 'polypeptide(L)'
;EDKFNLDAEFISIPEAYRLIIDDPEEKLDVTVPFGIDNFINTIEKVAPGSKDGLEKFFKIAEEIKGAFGYFARSQGKPDQGVLIKDFTNFLKTAAYSVDEVEDALNIPEKARLILNAYWAYMGVPTSRLNFSIYSLLMLSYMNNGGYIPKKRSHEFTTALDVKIREFGGKIQYNTRVEKILVEGSKVVGIETSNGDKIKTNHIISNASPTLVYNKLIYPKSEVPEIAYKEVNARVHGLTAFVVYLGLDISAEELGLNEYSYFLLDSKSTEKIYDSWSKLQAPGV
;
A
#
# COMPACT_ATOMS: atom_id res chain seq x y z
N GLU A 1 -17.22 -14.54 3.85
CA GLU A 1 -16.82 -15.91 3.46
C GLU A 1 -15.85 -15.83 2.29
N ASP A 2 -14.84 -16.69 2.30
CA ASP A 2 -13.90 -16.81 1.18
C ASP A 2 -14.63 -17.38 -0.04
N LYS A 3 -14.88 -16.52 -1.01
CA LYS A 3 -15.60 -16.83 -2.26
C LYS A 3 -14.95 -17.97 -3.05
N PHE A 4 -13.66 -18.23 -2.85
CA PHE A 4 -12.88 -19.20 -3.61
C PHE A 4 -12.47 -20.42 -2.80
N ASN A 5 -12.79 -20.46 -1.50
CA ASN A 5 -12.43 -21.53 -0.58
C ASN A 5 -10.93 -21.89 -0.67
N LEU A 6 -10.08 -20.87 -0.56
CA LEU A 6 -8.63 -21.00 -0.58
C LEU A 6 -8.16 -21.76 0.65
N ASP A 7 -7.30 -22.75 0.43
CA ASP A 7 -6.64 -23.48 1.50
C ASP A 7 -5.43 -22.69 2.00
N ALA A 8 -5.68 -21.69 2.84
CA ALA A 8 -4.66 -20.89 3.49
C ALA A 8 -5.09 -20.52 4.91
N GLU A 9 -4.32 -20.94 5.90
CA GLU A 9 -4.51 -20.56 7.30
C GLU A 9 -3.87 -19.18 7.54
N PHE A 10 -4.64 -18.24 8.08
CA PHE A 10 -4.14 -16.90 8.42
C PHE A 10 -3.92 -16.79 9.93
N ILE A 11 -2.75 -16.27 10.30
CA ILE A 11 -2.36 -15.98 11.68
C ILE A 11 -2.48 -14.48 11.90
N SER A 12 -3.15 -14.09 12.98
CA SER A 12 -3.25 -12.69 13.40
C SER A 12 -1.91 -12.20 13.95
N ILE A 13 -1.54 -10.99 13.56
CA ILE A 13 -0.39 -10.27 14.08
C ILE A 13 -0.81 -9.63 15.43
N PRO A 14 0.00 -9.74 16.49
CA PRO A 14 -0.38 -9.32 17.85
C PRO A 14 -0.54 -7.79 18.02
N GLU A 15 0.31 -7.00 17.37
CA GLU A 15 0.29 -5.53 17.44
C GLU A 15 0.54 -4.89 16.07
N ALA A 16 0.26 -3.58 15.95
CA ALA A 16 0.44 -2.87 14.69
C ALA A 16 1.92 -2.77 14.33
N TYR A 17 2.73 -2.29 15.28
CA TYR A 17 4.17 -2.16 15.16
C TYR A 17 4.80 -1.69 16.47
N ARG A 18 6.11 -1.86 16.59
CA ARG A 18 6.96 -1.05 17.46
C ARG A 18 7.69 0.00 16.63
N LEU A 19 7.64 1.24 17.08
CA LEU A 19 8.33 2.37 16.48
C LEU A 19 9.46 2.82 17.39
N ILE A 20 10.67 2.84 16.85
CA ILE A 20 11.87 3.37 17.49
C ILE A 20 12.40 4.50 16.62
N ILE A 21 12.44 5.71 17.18
CA ILE A 21 13.05 6.89 16.57
C ILE A 21 14.25 7.29 17.40
N ASP A 22 15.42 7.32 16.77
CA ASP A 22 16.68 7.79 17.38
C ASP A 22 17.15 9.10 16.73
N ASP A 23 16.26 10.10 16.70
CA ASP A 23 16.58 11.45 16.22
C ASP A 23 17.19 12.27 17.38
N PRO A 24 18.24 13.08 17.14
CA PRO A 24 18.86 13.92 18.18
C PRO A 24 17.89 14.87 18.90
N GLU A 25 16.81 15.30 18.24
CA GLU A 25 15.83 16.24 18.79
C GLU A 25 14.65 15.55 19.49
N GLU A 26 14.30 14.34 19.07
CA GLU A 26 13.14 13.59 19.59
C GLU A 26 13.40 12.09 19.54
N LYS A 27 13.52 11.47 20.72
CA LYS A 27 13.65 10.03 20.85
C LYS A 27 12.32 9.41 21.21
N LEU A 28 12.00 8.29 20.59
CA LEU A 28 10.76 7.57 20.82
C LEU A 28 11.00 6.06 20.79
N ASP A 29 10.39 5.34 21.71
CA ASP A 29 10.28 3.88 21.67
C ASP A 29 8.87 3.53 22.18
N VAL A 30 8.00 3.10 21.27
CA VAL A 30 6.61 2.82 21.58
C VAL A 30 6.11 1.61 20.78
N THR A 31 5.42 0.71 21.48
CA THR A 31 4.69 -0.40 20.86
C THR A 31 3.23 0.00 20.73
N VAL A 32 2.68 -0.12 19.53
CA VAL A 32 1.37 0.38 19.16
C VAL A 32 0.42 -0.78 18.89
N PRO A 33 -0.66 -0.93 19.67
CA PRO A 33 -1.65 -1.99 19.46
C PRO A 33 -2.59 -1.68 18.29
N PHE A 34 -3.23 -2.72 17.77
CA PHE A 34 -4.40 -2.56 16.90
C PHE A 34 -5.63 -2.06 17.68
N GLY A 35 -6.64 -1.57 16.95
CA GLY A 35 -7.86 -0.97 17.49
C GLY A 35 -7.75 0.54 17.59
N ILE A 36 -8.72 1.27 17.02
CA ILE A 36 -8.73 2.74 16.99
C ILE A 36 -8.60 3.33 18.40
N ASP A 37 -9.40 2.87 19.37
CA ASP A 37 -9.35 3.39 20.73
C ASP A 37 -8.01 3.10 21.43
N ASN A 38 -7.45 1.89 21.23
CA ASN A 38 -6.16 1.52 21.80
C ASN A 38 -5.04 2.37 21.20
N PHE A 39 -5.09 2.60 19.89
CA PHE A 39 -4.16 3.43 19.16
C PHE A 39 -4.19 4.88 19.66
N ILE A 40 -5.37 5.51 19.71
CA ILE A 40 -5.56 6.88 20.20
C ILE A 40 -5.08 7.00 21.65
N ASN A 41 -5.47 6.08 22.53
CA ASN A 41 -5.07 6.10 23.94
C ASN A 41 -3.56 5.89 24.12
N THR A 42 -2.90 5.14 23.23
CA THR A 42 -1.45 4.96 23.26
C THR A 42 -0.74 6.24 22.86
N ILE A 43 -1.19 6.89 21.78
CA ILE A 43 -0.61 8.16 21.33
C ILE A 43 -0.87 9.27 22.34
N GLU A 44 -2.06 9.36 22.94
CA GLU A 44 -2.36 10.37 23.96
C GLU A 44 -1.45 10.26 25.20
N LYS A 45 -1.05 9.04 25.58
CA LYS A 45 -0.07 8.84 26.68
C LYS A 45 1.32 9.37 26.33
N VAL A 46 1.73 9.26 25.07
CA VAL A 46 3.06 9.68 24.59
C VAL A 46 3.10 11.15 24.20
N ALA A 47 2.00 11.66 23.66
CA ALA A 47 1.80 13.02 23.19
C ALA A 47 0.43 13.54 23.68
N PRO A 48 0.35 14.01 24.94
CA PRO A 48 -0.89 14.54 25.52
C PRO A 48 -1.47 15.69 24.71
N GLY A 49 -2.81 15.74 24.62
CA GLY A 49 -3.54 16.71 23.81
C GLY A 49 -3.74 16.31 22.35
N SER A 50 -3.39 15.09 21.96
CA SER A 50 -3.56 14.56 20.60
C SER A 50 -4.93 13.93 20.36
N LYS A 51 -5.62 13.50 21.42
CA LYS A 51 -6.87 12.73 21.33
C LYS A 51 -7.94 13.33 20.41
N ASP A 52 -8.30 14.60 20.59
CA ASP A 52 -9.36 15.24 19.79
C ASP A 52 -9.02 15.28 18.29
N GLY A 53 -7.76 15.59 17.94
CA GLY A 53 -7.28 15.59 16.57
C GLY A 53 -7.31 14.17 15.95
N LEU A 54 -6.89 13.16 16.72
CA LEU A 54 -6.89 11.76 16.29
C LEU A 54 -8.32 11.19 16.12
N GLU A 55 -9.24 11.50 17.03
CA GLU A 55 -10.64 11.11 16.91
C GLU A 55 -11.27 11.70 15.64
N LYS A 56 -10.97 12.97 15.33
CA LYS A 56 -11.39 13.61 14.09
C LYS A 56 -10.75 12.96 12.87
N PHE A 57 -9.46 12.62 12.91
CA PHE A 57 -8.78 11.90 11.84
C PHE A 57 -9.53 10.61 11.46
N PHE A 58 -9.81 9.74 12.42
CA PHE A 58 -10.48 8.46 12.14
C PHE A 58 -11.95 8.64 11.75
N LYS A 59 -12.63 9.67 12.27
CA LYS A 59 -13.99 10.02 11.83
C LYS A 59 -14.01 10.41 10.36
N ILE A 60 -13.06 11.23 9.91
CA ILE A 60 -12.94 11.60 8.50
C ILE A 60 -12.57 10.36 7.67
N ALA A 61 -11.69 9.50 8.16
CA ALA A 61 -11.33 8.25 7.47
C ALA A 61 -12.54 7.34 7.21
N GLU A 62 -13.44 7.17 8.20
CA GLU A 62 -14.68 6.39 8.03
C GLU A 62 -15.63 7.05 7.00
N GLU A 63 -15.73 8.38 7.00
CA GLU A 63 -16.50 9.11 5.98
C GLU A 63 -15.93 8.89 4.57
N ILE A 64 -14.60 8.91 4.42
CA ILE A 64 -13.90 8.64 3.16
C ILE A 64 -14.17 7.21 2.69
N LYS A 65 -14.12 6.23 3.60
CA LYS A 65 -14.47 4.83 3.29
C LYS A 65 -15.90 4.73 2.80
N GLY A 66 -16.83 5.44 3.44
CA GLY A 66 -18.22 5.57 3.02
C GLY A 66 -18.34 6.15 1.60
N ALA A 67 -17.60 7.23 1.31
CA ALA A 67 -17.60 7.89 0.02
C ALA A 67 -17.09 6.95 -1.08
N PHE A 68 -15.98 6.26 -0.87
CA PHE A 68 -15.43 5.28 -1.82
C PHE A 68 -16.41 4.12 -2.08
N GLY A 69 -17.06 3.63 -1.03
CA GLY A 69 -18.12 2.63 -1.16
C GLY A 69 -19.32 3.16 -1.96
N TYR A 70 -19.66 4.43 -1.82
CA TYR A 70 -20.70 5.08 -2.62
C TYR A 70 -20.30 5.21 -4.09
N PHE A 71 -19.10 5.73 -4.40
CA PHE A 71 -18.58 5.79 -5.77
C PHE A 71 -18.61 4.43 -6.47
N ALA A 72 -18.22 3.37 -5.77
CA ALA A 72 -18.24 2.00 -6.29
C ALA A 72 -19.67 1.55 -6.65
N ARG A 73 -20.65 1.80 -5.77
CA ARG A 73 -22.07 1.45 -6.02
C ARG A 73 -22.71 2.31 -7.11
N SER A 74 -22.28 3.57 -7.24
CA SER A 74 -22.75 4.50 -8.27
C SER A 74 -22.12 4.27 -9.65
N GLN A 75 -21.25 3.27 -9.81
CA GLN A 75 -20.55 2.96 -11.07
C GLN A 75 -19.86 4.19 -11.70
N GLY A 76 -19.25 5.02 -10.86
CA GLY A 76 -18.57 6.25 -11.31
C GLY A 76 -19.48 7.41 -11.68
N LYS A 77 -20.79 7.33 -11.38
CA LYS A 77 -21.78 8.40 -11.60
C LYS A 77 -22.45 8.81 -10.28
N PRO A 78 -21.72 9.38 -9.32
CA PRO A 78 -22.28 9.76 -8.04
C PRO A 78 -23.24 10.95 -8.16
N ASP A 79 -24.30 10.96 -7.35
CA ASP A 79 -25.12 12.15 -7.14
C ASP A 79 -24.33 13.22 -6.36
N GLN A 80 -24.23 14.43 -6.91
CA GLN A 80 -23.48 15.53 -6.31
C GLN A 80 -24.10 16.04 -5.01
N GLY A 81 -25.44 16.06 -4.90
CA GLY A 81 -26.14 16.47 -3.69
C GLY A 81 -25.86 15.53 -2.53
N VAL A 82 -25.83 14.22 -2.80
CA VAL A 82 -25.42 13.19 -1.83
C VAL A 82 -23.96 13.40 -1.39
N LEU A 83 -23.05 13.64 -2.34
CA LEU A 83 -21.65 13.92 -2.01
C LEU A 83 -21.48 15.13 -1.09
N ILE A 84 -22.16 16.23 -1.42
CA ILE A 84 -22.07 17.46 -0.64
C ILE A 84 -22.66 17.28 0.75
N LYS A 85 -23.79 16.58 0.86
CA LYS A 85 -24.52 16.41 2.12
C LYS A 85 -23.88 15.39 3.05
N ASP A 86 -23.52 14.23 2.52
CA ASP A 86 -23.16 13.06 3.33
C ASP A 86 -21.63 12.84 3.40
N PHE A 87 -20.85 13.47 2.52
CA PHE A 87 -19.40 13.29 2.39
C PHE A 87 -18.63 14.61 2.33
N THR A 88 -19.10 15.64 3.06
CA THR A 88 -18.51 16.98 3.04
C THR A 88 -17.04 17.02 3.47
N ASN A 89 -16.64 16.24 4.49
CA ASN A 89 -15.26 16.23 4.95
C ASN A 89 -14.35 15.56 3.93
N PHE A 90 -14.80 14.48 3.30
CA PHE A 90 -14.07 13.89 2.17
C PHE A 90 -13.83 14.93 1.07
N LEU A 91 -14.87 15.67 0.65
CA LEU A 91 -14.71 16.72 -0.37
C LEU A 91 -13.72 17.82 0.06
N LYS A 92 -13.69 18.16 1.36
CA LYS A 92 -12.75 19.15 1.92
C LYS A 92 -11.33 18.62 2.01
N THR A 93 -11.10 17.32 2.16
CA THR A 93 -9.75 16.74 2.34
C THR A 93 -9.19 16.08 1.08
N ALA A 94 -10.01 15.86 0.05
CA ALA A 94 -9.65 15.03 -1.12
C ALA A 94 -8.39 15.50 -1.86
N ALA A 95 -8.13 16.80 -1.90
CA ALA A 95 -7.01 17.40 -2.63
C ALA A 95 -5.75 17.62 -1.77
N TYR A 96 -5.82 17.35 -0.46
CA TYR A 96 -4.76 17.71 0.48
C TYR A 96 -3.87 16.52 0.84
N SER A 97 -2.64 16.85 1.21
CA SER A 97 -1.65 15.93 1.76
C SER A 97 -2.01 15.50 3.18
N VAL A 98 -1.32 14.48 3.70
CA VAL A 98 -1.44 14.05 5.09
C VAL A 98 -1.07 15.20 6.02
N ASP A 99 0.07 15.85 5.80
CA ASP A 99 0.56 16.95 6.66
C ASP A 99 -0.46 18.10 6.75
N GLU A 100 -1.01 18.55 5.61
CA GLU A 100 -1.97 19.67 5.57
C GLU A 100 -3.25 19.39 6.37
N VAL A 101 -3.74 18.14 6.34
CA VAL A 101 -4.94 17.77 7.08
C VAL A 101 -4.61 17.59 8.57
N GLU A 102 -3.48 16.99 8.92
CA GLU A 102 -3.04 16.84 10.31
C GLU A 102 -2.77 18.18 10.99
N ASP A 103 -2.25 19.15 10.24
CA ASP A 103 -2.14 20.56 10.65
C ASP A 103 -3.51 21.17 10.93
N ALA A 104 -4.46 21.03 10.02
CA ALA A 104 -5.82 21.54 10.20
C ALA A 104 -6.55 20.89 11.40
N LEU A 105 -6.19 19.65 11.74
CA LEU A 105 -6.70 18.93 12.90
C LEU A 105 -5.94 19.24 14.20
N ASN A 106 -4.91 20.08 14.16
CA ASN A 106 -4.04 20.42 15.29
C ASN A 106 -3.43 19.18 15.97
N ILE A 107 -3.09 18.14 15.20
CA ILE A 107 -2.43 16.95 15.74
C ILE A 107 -0.97 17.32 16.08
N PRO A 108 -0.50 17.14 17.33
CA PRO A 108 0.88 17.48 17.71
C PRO A 108 1.94 16.73 16.90
N GLU A 109 3.09 17.35 16.61
CA GLU A 109 4.19 16.74 15.84
C GLU A 109 4.59 15.36 16.39
N LYS A 110 4.76 15.25 17.71
CA LYS A 110 5.09 13.97 18.39
C LYS A 110 4.03 12.88 18.19
N ALA A 111 2.75 13.26 18.11
CA ALA A 111 1.67 12.31 17.81
C ALA A 111 1.71 11.85 16.35
N ARG A 112 2.08 12.74 15.42
CA ARG A 112 2.24 12.43 14.00
C ARG A 112 3.36 11.43 13.75
N LEU A 113 4.43 11.43 14.55
CA LEU A 113 5.50 10.44 14.44
C LEU A 113 4.97 9.00 14.56
N ILE A 114 4.03 8.79 15.49
CA ILE A 114 3.37 7.51 15.69
C ILE A 114 2.30 7.31 14.61
N LEU A 115 1.39 8.27 14.44
CA LEU A 115 0.31 8.19 13.46
C LEU A 115 0.82 7.82 12.07
N ASN A 116 1.94 8.41 11.66
CA ASN A 116 2.48 8.31 10.32
C ASN A 116 3.45 7.14 10.09
N ALA A 117 3.71 6.25 11.05
CA ALA A 117 4.72 5.20 10.92
C ALA A 117 4.57 4.34 9.65
N TYR A 118 3.34 4.12 9.16
CA TYR A 118 3.06 3.37 7.94
C TYR A 118 3.25 4.16 6.62
N TRP A 119 3.73 5.40 6.65
CA TRP A 119 4.00 6.19 5.43
C TRP A 119 4.94 5.45 4.45
N ALA A 120 5.88 4.67 4.99
CA ALA A 120 6.82 3.87 4.22
C ALA A 120 6.14 2.82 3.32
N TYR A 121 4.92 2.39 3.63
CA TYR A 121 4.14 1.48 2.77
C TYR A 121 3.61 2.17 1.52
N MET A 122 3.46 3.49 1.56
CA MET A 122 3.00 4.31 0.43
C MET A 122 4.16 4.86 -0.40
N GLY A 123 5.35 4.91 0.20
CA GLY A 123 6.59 5.17 -0.48
C GLY A 123 6.78 6.59 -1.00
N VAL A 124 6.07 7.55 -0.41
CA VAL A 124 6.23 9.00 -0.59
C VAL A 124 6.03 9.67 0.77
N PRO A 125 6.74 10.78 1.07
CA PRO A 125 6.64 11.47 2.36
C PRO A 125 5.24 12.05 2.58
N THR A 126 4.87 12.29 3.83
CA THR A 126 3.52 12.67 4.27
C THR A 126 3.05 14.01 3.69
N SER A 127 3.98 14.93 3.43
CA SER A 127 3.81 16.20 2.70
C SER A 127 3.30 16.04 1.27
N ARG A 128 3.50 14.87 0.66
CA ARG A 128 3.15 14.54 -0.73
C ARG A 128 2.13 13.41 -0.82
N LEU A 129 1.89 12.73 0.28
CA LEU A 129 0.97 11.61 0.36
C LEU A 129 -0.47 12.11 0.48
N ASN A 130 -1.36 11.65 -0.39
CA ASN A 130 -2.76 12.04 -0.33
C ASN A 130 -3.43 11.52 0.97
N PHE A 131 -4.07 12.43 1.72
CA PHE A 131 -4.71 12.10 2.99
C PHE A 131 -5.79 11.03 2.85
N SER A 132 -6.58 11.04 1.77
CA SER A 132 -7.68 10.10 1.63
C SER A 132 -7.20 8.66 1.47
N ILE A 133 -6.12 8.45 0.73
CA ILE A 133 -5.53 7.12 0.58
C ILE A 133 -4.88 6.66 1.89
N TYR A 134 -4.15 7.55 2.56
CA TYR A 134 -3.45 7.22 3.79
C TYR A 134 -4.39 6.94 4.97
N SER A 135 -5.41 7.77 5.16
CA SER A 135 -6.40 7.57 6.23
C SER A 135 -7.16 6.26 6.08
N LEU A 136 -7.45 5.81 4.85
CA LEU A 136 -8.03 4.49 4.59
C LEU A 136 -7.07 3.33 4.94
N LEU A 137 -5.77 3.49 4.69
CA LEU A 137 -4.75 2.53 5.12
C LEU A 137 -4.79 2.40 6.65
N MET A 138 -4.66 3.53 7.35
CA MET A 138 -4.69 3.57 8.81
C MET A 138 -5.98 2.99 9.38
N LEU A 139 -7.12 3.39 8.83
CA LEU A 139 -8.42 2.87 9.25
C LEU A 139 -8.54 1.36 9.07
N SER A 140 -8.07 0.83 7.95
CA SER A 140 -8.10 -0.61 7.67
C SER A 140 -7.25 -1.40 8.67
N TYR A 141 -6.01 -0.98 8.90
CA TYR A 141 -5.14 -1.65 9.87
C TYR A 141 -5.70 -1.56 11.30
N MET A 142 -6.18 -0.39 11.71
CA MET A 142 -6.69 -0.21 13.08
C MET A 142 -8.00 -0.96 13.33
N ASN A 143 -8.89 -1.08 12.33
CA ASN A 143 -10.12 -1.84 12.48
C ASN A 143 -9.95 -3.34 12.33
N ASN A 144 -9.13 -3.77 11.35
CA ASN A 144 -9.09 -5.17 10.94
C ASN A 144 -7.89 -5.92 11.54
N GLY A 145 -6.85 -5.22 11.98
CA GLY A 145 -5.59 -5.84 12.39
C GLY A 145 -4.75 -6.31 11.19
N GLY A 146 -3.61 -6.92 11.52
CA GLY A 146 -2.71 -7.56 10.56
C GLY A 146 -2.88 -9.06 10.54
N TYR A 147 -2.76 -9.68 9.36
CA TYR A 147 -2.74 -11.13 9.21
C TYR A 147 -1.67 -11.55 8.21
N ILE A 148 -1.03 -12.69 8.46
CA ILE A 148 -0.10 -13.33 7.55
C ILE A 148 -0.49 -14.79 7.33
N PRO A 149 -0.39 -15.34 6.11
CA PRO A 149 -0.54 -16.78 5.93
C PRO A 149 0.50 -17.54 6.76
N LYS A 150 0.09 -18.63 7.39
CA LYS A 150 0.93 -19.43 8.30
C LYS A 150 2.22 -19.87 7.66
N LYS A 151 2.17 -20.32 6.40
CA LYS A 151 3.37 -20.68 5.62
C LYS A 151 3.82 -19.55 4.68
N ARG A 152 3.61 -18.29 5.12
CA ARG A 152 4.01 -17.05 4.45
C ARG A 152 3.38 -16.90 3.07
N SER A 153 3.79 -15.89 2.31
CA SER A 153 3.16 -15.49 1.04
C SER A 153 3.12 -16.60 -0.03
N HIS A 154 4.00 -17.61 0.06
CA HIS A 154 4.01 -18.71 -0.92
C HIS A 154 2.79 -19.62 -0.81
N GLU A 155 2.28 -19.90 0.39
CA GLU A 155 1.06 -20.69 0.58
C GLU A 155 -0.17 -20.01 -0.03
N PHE A 156 -0.30 -18.71 0.19
CA PHE A 156 -1.40 -17.96 -0.41
C PHE A 156 -1.36 -17.97 -1.94
N THR A 157 -0.19 -17.77 -2.53
CA THR A 157 -0.03 -17.77 -3.99
C THR A 157 -0.19 -19.16 -4.61
N THR A 158 0.26 -20.23 -3.94
CA THR A 158 0.05 -21.61 -4.40
C THR A 158 -1.40 -22.07 -4.23
N ALA A 159 -2.12 -21.63 -3.18
CA ALA A 159 -3.55 -21.88 -3.04
C ALA A 159 -4.35 -21.26 -4.20
N LEU A 160 -4.01 -20.04 -4.61
CA LEU A 160 -4.60 -19.39 -5.80
C LEU A 160 -4.28 -20.17 -7.09
N ASP A 161 -3.04 -20.65 -7.25
CA ASP A 161 -2.62 -21.46 -8.39
C ASP A 161 -3.49 -22.73 -8.53
N VAL A 162 -3.65 -23.45 -7.42
CA VAL A 162 -4.50 -24.66 -7.36
C VAL A 162 -5.93 -24.32 -7.76
N LYS A 163 -6.53 -23.26 -7.20
CA LYS A 163 -7.90 -22.87 -7.54
C LYS A 163 -8.08 -22.48 -9.00
N ILE A 164 -7.10 -21.78 -9.59
CA ILE A 164 -7.15 -21.46 -11.02
C ILE A 164 -7.22 -22.74 -11.86
N ARG A 165 -6.43 -23.77 -11.52
CA ARG A 165 -6.43 -25.06 -12.23
C ARG A 165 -7.69 -25.87 -11.99
N GLU A 166 -8.21 -25.88 -10.76
CA GLU A 166 -9.48 -26.54 -10.42
C GLU A 166 -10.66 -25.96 -11.21
N PHE A 167 -10.65 -24.64 -11.48
CA PHE A 167 -11.63 -23.98 -12.33
C PHE A 167 -11.34 -24.12 -13.84
N GLY A 168 -10.40 -24.99 -14.23
CA GLY A 168 -10.06 -25.28 -15.64
C GLY A 168 -9.11 -24.27 -16.29
N GLY A 169 -8.58 -23.32 -15.52
CA GLY A 169 -7.53 -22.42 -15.96
C GLY A 169 -6.21 -23.14 -16.22
N LYS A 170 -5.36 -22.52 -17.04
CA LYS A 170 -4.02 -23.03 -17.38
C LYS A 170 -2.97 -22.03 -16.94
N ILE A 171 -1.91 -22.53 -16.31
CA ILE A 171 -0.77 -21.73 -15.87
C ILE A 171 0.47 -22.27 -16.57
N GLN A 172 1.14 -21.39 -17.31
CA GLN A 172 2.37 -21.71 -18.04
C GLN A 172 3.53 -20.94 -17.42
N TYR A 173 4.35 -21.62 -16.62
CA TYR A 173 5.58 -21.03 -16.08
C TYR A 173 6.68 -21.00 -17.15
N ASN A 174 7.74 -20.22 -16.89
CA ASN A 174 8.89 -20.10 -17.78
C ASN A 174 8.52 -19.77 -19.24
N THR A 175 7.36 -19.14 -19.44
CA THR A 175 6.78 -18.83 -20.76
C THR A 175 6.59 -17.32 -20.81
N ARG A 176 7.66 -16.60 -21.17
CA ARG A 176 7.63 -15.14 -21.19
C ARG A 176 6.82 -14.66 -22.39
N VAL A 177 5.91 -13.71 -22.19
CA VAL A 177 5.24 -13.02 -23.30
C VAL A 177 6.21 -12.03 -23.92
N GLU A 178 6.48 -12.17 -25.22
CA GLU A 178 7.35 -11.28 -25.99
C GLU A 178 6.55 -10.17 -26.67
N LYS A 179 5.36 -10.52 -27.19
CA LYS A 179 4.50 -9.59 -27.91
C LYS A 179 3.05 -9.76 -27.52
N ILE A 180 2.37 -8.63 -27.39
CA ILE A 180 0.91 -8.50 -27.46
C ILE A 180 0.59 -8.08 -28.88
N LEU A 181 -0.14 -8.93 -29.60
CA LEU A 181 -0.47 -8.75 -31.00
C LEU A 181 -1.78 -7.96 -31.12
N VAL A 182 -1.74 -6.87 -31.87
CA VAL A 182 -2.86 -5.95 -32.09
C VAL A 182 -3.06 -5.73 -33.59
N GLU A 183 -4.30 -5.75 -34.04
CA GLU A 183 -4.69 -5.44 -35.42
C GLU A 183 -5.93 -4.56 -35.40
N GLY A 184 -5.86 -3.38 -36.03
CA GLY A 184 -6.99 -2.45 -36.12
C GLY A 184 -7.49 -2.04 -34.73
N SER A 185 -6.56 -1.72 -33.83
CA SER A 185 -6.82 -1.33 -32.44
C SER A 185 -7.53 -2.40 -31.60
N LYS A 186 -7.44 -3.68 -31.99
CA LYS A 186 -7.97 -4.83 -31.24
C LYS A 186 -6.90 -5.85 -30.97
N VAL A 187 -6.88 -6.37 -29.75
CA VAL A 187 -6.03 -7.51 -29.39
C VAL A 187 -6.46 -8.74 -30.19
N VAL A 188 -5.48 -9.43 -30.79
CA VAL A 188 -5.69 -10.69 -31.52
C VAL A 188 -4.93 -11.87 -30.92
N GLY A 189 -3.97 -11.62 -30.03
CA GLY A 189 -3.24 -12.67 -29.34
C GLY A 189 -1.96 -12.20 -28.66
N ILE A 190 -1.14 -13.19 -28.29
CA ILE A 190 0.22 -12.99 -27.79
C ILE A 190 1.21 -13.89 -28.54
N GLU A 191 2.47 -13.50 -28.54
CA GLU A 191 3.61 -14.32 -28.95
C GLU A 191 4.50 -14.56 -27.72
N THR A 192 4.87 -15.81 -27.47
CA THR A 192 5.71 -16.20 -26.32
C THR A 192 7.19 -16.31 -26.72
N SER A 193 8.07 -16.39 -25.73
CA SER A 193 9.52 -16.61 -25.92
C SER A 193 9.84 -17.96 -26.58
N ASN A 194 8.89 -18.89 -26.59
CA ASN A 194 9.03 -20.20 -27.25
C ASN A 194 8.61 -20.15 -28.73
N GLY A 195 8.13 -19.00 -29.21
CA GLY A 195 7.61 -18.83 -30.57
C GLY A 195 6.12 -19.17 -30.70
N ASP A 196 5.45 -19.58 -29.63
CA ASP A 196 4.02 -19.89 -29.66
C ASP A 196 3.19 -18.64 -29.90
N LYS A 197 2.17 -18.75 -30.74
CA LYS A 197 1.15 -17.71 -30.94
C LYS A 197 -0.18 -18.17 -30.36
N ILE A 198 -0.60 -17.50 -29.28
CA ILE A 198 -1.84 -17.82 -28.58
C ILE A 198 -2.87 -16.76 -28.93
N LYS A 199 -3.93 -17.16 -29.65
CA LYS A 199 -5.01 -16.26 -30.05
C LYS A 199 -5.92 -15.94 -28.86
N THR A 200 -6.24 -14.66 -28.69
CA THR A 200 -7.22 -14.19 -27.70
C THR A 200 -7.73 -12.82 -28.11
N ASN A 201 -8.96 -12.49 -27.70
CA ASN A 201 -9.54 -11.16 -27.88
C ASN A 201 -9.38 -10.28 -26.63
N HIS A 202 -8.90 -10.85 -25.52
CA HIS A 202 -8.78 -10.18 -24.23
C HIS A 202 -7.45 -10.53 -23.58
N ILE A 203 -6.79 -9.50 -23.04
CA ILE A 203 -5.57 -9.64 -22.25
C ILE A 203 -5.76 -8.79 -20.99
N ILE A 204 -5.52 -9.43 -19.83
CA ILE A 204 -5.34 -8.75 -18.56
C ILE A 204 -3.85 -8.86 -18.24
N SER A 205 -3.14 -7.73 -18.28
CA SER A 205 -1.69 -7.70 -18.04
C SER A 205 -1.40 -7.28 -16.61
N ASN A 206 -0.73 -8.15 -15.85
CA ASN A 206 -0.14 -7.83 -14.55
C ASN A 206 1.35 -7.39 -14.66
N ALA A 207 1.88 -7.29 -15.88
CA ALA A 207 3.22 -6.73 -16.09
C ALA A 207 3.21 -5.21 -15.93
N SER A 208 4.36 -4.62 -15.58
CA SER A 208 4.51 -3.17 -15.46
C SER A 208 3.96 -2.44 -16.71
N PRO A 209 3.12 -1.41 -16.56
CA PRO A 209 2.64 -0.60 -17.68
C PRO A 209 3.79 -0.06 -18.54
N THR A 210 4.91 0.31 -17.92
CA THR A 210 6.13 0.73 -18.63
C THR A 210 6.62 -0.36 -19.57
N LEU A 211 6.67 -1.62 -19.13
CA LEU A 211 7.05 -2.75 -19.98
C LEU A 211 6.02 -2.98 -21.10
N VAL A 212 4.73 -2.95 -20.78
CA VAL A 212 3.64 -3.24 -21.73
C VAL A 212 3.63 -2.24 -22.88
N TYR A 213 3.51 -0.95 -22.59
CA TYR A 213 3.33 0.09 -23.60
C TYR A 213 4.63 0.41 -24.35
N ASN A 214 5.79 0.33 -23.70
CA ASN A 214 7.06 0.58 -24.39
C ASN A 214 7.53 -0.65 -25.20
N LYS A 215 7.37 -1.86 -24.67
CA LYS A 215 8.00 -3.06 -25.26
C LYS A 215 7.05 -4.11 -25.79
N LEU A 216 5.94 -4.44 -25.11
CA LEU A 216 5.17 -5.65 -25.47
C LEU A 216 4.15 -5.44 -26.58
N ILE A 217 3.54 -4.27 -26.76
CA ILE A 217 2.53 -4.08 -27.82
C ILE A 217 3.19 -4.03 -29.22
N TYR A 218 2.64 -4.82 -30.15
CA TYR A 218 3.06 -4.88 -31.55
C TYR A 218 1.86 -4.98 -32.52
N PRO A 219 1.95 -4.36 -33.72
CA PRO A 219 3.04 -3.48 -34.16
C PRO A 219 3.09 -2.18 -33.33
N LYS A 220 4.25 -1.51 -33.31
CA LYS A 220 4.45 -0.32 -32.45
C LYS A 220 3.53 0.85 -32.78
N SER A 221 3.00 0.88 -34.00
CA SER A 221 1.98 1.84 -34.45
C SER A 221 0.64 1.70 -33.72
N GLU A 222 0.36 0.55 -33.09
CA GLU A 222 -0.88 0.29 -32.35
C GLU A 222 -0.77 0.64 -30.85
N VAL A 223 0.37 1.18 -30.40
CA VAL A 223 0.50 1.65 -29.01
C VAL A 223 -0.34 2.93 -28.85
N PRO A 224 -1.28 2.99 -27.89
CA PRO A 224 -2.05 4.22 -27.67
C PRO A 224 -1.13 5.36 -27.21
N GLU A 225 -1.12 6.47 -27.96
CA GLU A 225 -0.20 7.59 -27.74
C GLU A 225 -0.33 8.19 -26.32
N ILE A 226 -1.57 8.37 -25.85
CA ILE A 226 -1.84 8.90 -24.51
C ILE A 226 -1.25 7.97 -23.44
N ALA A 227 -1.52 6.67 -23.52
CA ALA A 227 -0.99 5.71 -22.57
C ALA A 227 0.55 5.68 -22.59
N TYR A 228 1.16 5.74 -23.77
CA TYR A 228 2.62 5.82 -23.91
C TYR A 228 3.20 7.07 -23.24
N LYS A 229 2.59 8.25 -23.44
CA LYS A 229 3.02 9.49 -22.78
C LYS A 229 2.83 9.42 -21.27
N GLU A 230 1.68 8.95 -20.80
CA GLU A 230 1.37 8.85 -19.38
C GLU A 230 2.33 7.93 -18.62
N VAL A 231 2.65 6.75 -19.16
CA VAL A 231 3.57 5.84 -18.44
C VAL A 231 5.00 6.37 -18.41
N ASN A 232 5.43 7.09 -19.45
CA ASN A 232 6.77 7.64 -19.54
C ASN A 232 6.92 8.99 -18.80
N ALA A 233 5.81 9.65 -18.44
CA ALA A 233 5.82 10.86 -17.61
C ALA A 233 5.92 10.55 -16.10
N ARG A 234 5.74 9.29 -15.69
CA ARG A 234 5.78 8.89 -14.27
C ARG A 234 7.21 8.71 -13.79
N VAL A 235 7.45 9.12 -12.55
CA VAL A 235 8.65 8.77 -11.80
C VAL A 235 8.43 7.41 -11.14
N HIS A 236 9.41 6.52 -11.20
CA HIS A 236 9.34 5.24 -10.51
C HIS A 236 9.41 5.47 -9.00
N GLY A 237 8.59 4.72 -8.25
CA GLY A 237 8.59 4.79 -6.78
C GLY A 237 9.86 4.22 -6.16
N LEU A 238 9.84 4.09 -4.83
CA LEU A 238 10.98 3.58 -4.07
C LEU A 238 11.41 2.18 -4.50
N THR A 239 12.68 1.89 -4.26
CA THR A 239 13.24 0.54 -4.25
C THR A 239 13.67 0.20 -2.83
N ALA A 240 13.67 -1.09 -2.48
CA ALA A 240 14.09 -1.57 -1.18
C ALA A 240 15.33 -2.47 -1.31
N PHE A 241 16.22 -2.39 -0.32
CA PHE A 241 17.25 -3.39 -0.07
C PHE A 241 16.76 -4.29 1.04
N VAL A 242 16.66 -5.60 0.78
CA VAL A 242 16.09 -6.57 1.72
C VAL A 242 17.15 -7.58 2.10
N VAL A 243 17.35 -7.78 3.41
CA VAL A 243 18.26 -8.78 3.97
C VAL A 243 17.43 -9.86 4.65
N TYR A 244 17.67 -11.12 4.27
CA TYR A 244 17.12 -12.28 4.95
C TYR A 244 18.24 -12.93 5.78
N LEU A 245 18.06 -12.98 7.10
CA LEU A 245 19.04 -13.51 8.03
C LEU A 245 18.52 -14.81 8.65
N GLY A 246 19.31 -15.89 8.52
CA GLY A 246 19.15 -17.11 9.32
C GLY A 246 20.13 -17.04 10.47
N LEU A 247 19.63 -17.06 11.71
CA LEU A 247 20.43 -16.97 12.92
C LEU A 247 20.35 -18.28 13.70
N ASP A 248 21.39 -18.58 14.48
CA ASP A 248 21.49 -19.72 15.38
C ASP A 248 20.93 -19.46 16.79
N ILE A 249 20.37 -18.26 16.99
CA ILE A 249 19.72 -17.78 18.19
C ILE A 249 18.28 -17.36 17.87
N SER A 250 17.35 -17.59 18.80
CA SER A 250 15.95 -17.24 18.61
C SER A 250 15.69 -15.72 18.73
N ALA A 251 14.56 -15.26 18.17
CA ALA A 251 14.12 -13.88 18.33
C ALA A 251 13.91 -13.50 19.81
N GLU A 252 13.37 -14.42 20.60
CA GLU A 252 13.12 -14.26 22.05
C GLU A 252 14.42 -14.06 22.83
N GLU A 253 15.46 -14.88 22.56
CA GLU A 253 16.78 -14.73 23.17
C GLU A 253 17.49 -13.43 22.77
N LEU A 254 17.17 -12.89 21.58
CA LEU A 254 17.61 -11.57 21.13
C LEU A 254 16.80 -10.41 21.74
N GLY A 255 15.73 -10.71 22.49
CA GLY A 255 14.82 -9.70 23.04
C GLY A 255 13.87 -9.07 22.01
N LEU A 256 13.68 -9.72 20.86
CA LEU A 256 12.76 -9.31 19.81
C LEU A 256 11.37 -9.93 20.07
N ASN A 257 10.52 -9.19 20.75
CA ASN A 257 9.20 -9.65 21.20
C ASN A 257 8.04 -9.20 20.31
N GLU A 258 8.27 -8.19 19.46
CA GLU A 258 7.26 -7.62 18.57
C GLU A 258 7.41 -8.20 17.15
N TYR A 259 6.29 -8.27 16.43
CA TYR A 259 6.26 -8.82 15.09
C TYR A 259 6.94 -7.92 14.05
N SER A 260 6.81 -6.60 14.20
CA SER A 260 7.36 -5.62 13.25
C SER A 260 7.96 -4.42 13.97
N TYR A 261 9.18 -4.07 13.57
CA TYR A 261 9.94 -2.93 14.07
C TYR A 261 10.13 -1.89 12.96
N PHE A 262 9.76 -0.65 13.24
CA PHE A 262 10.13 0.51 12.43
C PHE A 262 11.25 1.24 13.17
N LEU A 263 12.43 1.25 12.56
CA LEU A 263 13.62 1.90 13.11
C LEU A 263 13.93 3.11 12.24
N LEU A 264 13.83 4.32 12.80
CA LEU A 264 14.05 5.57 12.08
C LEU A 264 15.16 6.37 12.77
N ASP A 265 16.10 6.87 11.99
CA ASP A 265 17.19 7.77 12.45
C ASP A 265 16.80 9.26 12.35
N SER A 266 15.60 9.56 11.84
CA SER A 266 15.06 10.90 11.84
C SER A 266 13.54 10.93 12.06
N LYS A 267 13.06 12.02 12.64
CA LYS A 267 11.62 12.32 12.73
C LYS A 267 11.00 12.84 11.43
N SER A 268 11.82 13.19 10.43
CA SER A 268 11.36 13.78 9.16
C SER A 268 11.20 12.72 8.06
N THR A 269 9.97 12.53 7.60
CA THR A 269 9.66 11.63 6.47
C THR A 269 10.34 12.07 5.17
N GLU A 270 10.50 13.37 4.94
CA GLU A 270 11.24 13.94 3.81
C GLU A 270 12.73 13.58 3.85
N LYS A 271 13.41 13.78 4.99
CA LYS A 271 14.83 13.42 5.13
C LYS A 271 15.06 11.93 4.90
N ILE A 272 14.18 11.09 5.45
CA ILE A 272 14.24 9.64 5.25
C ILE A 272 14.02 9.31 3.76
N TYR A 273 13.00 9.87 3.13
CA TYR A 273 12.71 9.65 1.71
C TYR A 273 13.87 10.05 0.80
N ASP A 274 14.48 11.21 1.03
CA ASP A 274 15.63 11.69 0.25
C ASP A 274 16.85 10.76 0.41
N SER A 275 17.01 10.15 1.59
CA SER A 275 18.09 9.19 1.85
C SER A 275 17.96 7.92 1.01
N TRP A 276 16.74 7.49 0.64
CA TRP A 276 16.51 6.25 -0.12
C TRP A 276 17.11 6.24 -1.52
N SER A 277 17.50 7.40 -2.04
CA SER A 277 18.24 7.51 -3.30
C SER A 277 19.71 7.09 -3.19
N LYS A 278 20.22 6.84 -1.97
CA LYS A 278 21.63 6.56 -1.68
C LYS A 278 21.75 5.30 -0.84
N LEU A 279 22.67 4.41 -1.21
CA LEU A 279 23.06 3.29 -0.37
C LEU A 279 24.24 3.72 0.53
N GLN A 280 23.92 4.27 1.69
CA GLN A 280 24.89 4.72 2.69
C GLN A 280 24.55 4.09 4.04
N ALA A 281 25.54 3.99 4.93
CA ALA A 281 25.26 3.61 6.31
C ALA A 281 24.28 4.65 6.92
N PRO A 282 23.29 4.22 7.71
CA PRO A 282 22.47 5.13 8.50
C PRO A 282 23.37 6.09 9.30
N GLY A 283 23.00 7.37 9.38
CA GLY A 283 23.81 8.37 10.07
C GLY A 283 23.96 7.99 11.55
N VAL A 284 25.20 8.04 12.06
CA VAL A 284 25.50 7.97 13.50
C VAL A 284 25.42 9.37 14.10
#